data_AF-A0A379AEZ0-F1
#
_entry.id   AF-A0A379AEZ0-F1
#
_cell.length_a   1.000
_cell.length_b   1.000
_cell.length_c   1.000
_cell.angle_alpha   90.00
_cell.angle_beta   90.00
_cell.angle_gamma   90.00
#
_symmetry.space_group_name_H-M   'P 1'
#
loop_
_entity.id
_entity.type
_entity.pdbx_description
1 polymer ?
#
loop_
_entity_poly.entity_id
_entity_poly.type
_entity_poly.pdbx_seq_one_letter_code
_entity_poly.pdbx_strand_id
1 'polypeptide(L)'
;MTHHRVRKRPKAEQNYRLYPDLAHSQRGVQITLDLPNGNNLKAGQHPLMYQGLEVGTLTKLNLQDGGKVTGELTIDPLLSV
;
A
#
# COMPACT_ATOMS: atom_id res chain seq x y z
N MET A 1 32.73 9.59 -7.10
CA MET A 1 32.37 8.16 -6.98
C MET A 1 30.90 8.01 -7.38
N THR A 2 30.62 7.72 -8.65
CA THR A 2 29.25 7.71 -9.19
C THR A 2 28.73 6.29 -9.21
N HIS A 3 27.70 5.98 -8.41
CA HIS A 3 27.10 4.65 -8.37
C HIS A 3 26.24 4.43 -9.63
N HIS A 4 26.77 3.73 -10.64
CA HIS A 4 25.97 3.23 -11.75
C HIS A 4 25.10 2.07 -11.26
N ARG A 5 23.83 2.35 -10.99
CA ARG A 5 22.81 1.32 -10.72
C ARG A 5 22.51 0.60 -12.04
N VAL A 6 23.10 -0.58 -12.24
CA VAL A 6 22.76 -1.45 -13.39
C VAL A 6 21.31 -1.92 -13.21
N ARG A 7 20.40 -1.43 -14.05
CA ARG A 7 19.03 -1.95 -14.09
C ARG A 7 19.06 -3.34 -14.74
N LYS A 8 18.96 -4.39 -13.92
CA LYS A 8 18.84 -5.77 -14.41
C LYS A 8 17.54 -5.90 -15.21
N ARG A 9 17.65 -6.15 -16.52
CA ARG A 9 16.50 -6.34 -17.39
C ARG A 9 15.90 -7.75 -17.22
N PRO A 10 14.58 -7.92 -17.38
CA PRO A 10 13.98 -9.24 -17.56
C PRO A 10 14.68 -10.02 -18.66
N LYS A 11 14.85 -11.34 -18.47
CA LYS A 11 15.24 -12.23 -19.56
C LYS A 11 13.99 -12.72 -20.30
N ALA A 12 14.14 -13.11 -21.57
CA ALA A 12 13.06 -13.80 -22.30
C ALA A 12 12.62 -15.06 -21.53
N GLU A 13 11.32 -15.36 -21.55
CA GLU A 13 10.70 -16.53 -20.87
C GLU A 13 10.79 -16.53 -19.33
N GLN A 14 11.17 -15.39 -18.73
CA GLN A 14 11.16 -15.26 -17.28
C GLN A 14 9.72 -15.14 -16.76
N ASN A 15 9.31 -16.08 -15.90
CA ASN A 15 8.01 -16.06 -15.25
C ASN A 15 8.01 -15.13 -14.02
N TYR A 16 6.91 -14.40 -13.85
CA TYR A 16 6.67 -13.52 -12.71
C TYR A 16 5.36 -13.89 -12.03
N ARG A 17 5.33 -13.80 -10.70
CA ARG A 17 4.09 -14.01 -9.94
C ARG A 17 3.15 -12.83 -10.18
N LEU A 18 1.97 -13.11 -10.71
CA LEU A 18 0.86 -12.16 -10.71
C LEU A 18 0.23 -12.20 -9.32
N TYR A 19 0.39 -11.10 -8.60
CA TYR A 19 -0.28 -10.93 -7.31
C TYR A 19 -1.71 -10.43 -7.54
N PRO A 20 -2.65 -10.81 -6.66
CA PRO A 20 -4.05 -10.39 -6.79
C PRO A 20 -4.21 -8.86 -6.63
N ASP A 21 -3.33 -8.22 -5.87
CA ASP A 21 -3.29 -6.78 -5.67
C ASP A 21 -1.88 -6.33 -5.24
N LEU A 22 -1.72 -5.01 -5.10
CA LEU A 22 -0.48 -4.38 -4.68
C LEU A 22 -0.04 -4.79 -3.27
N ALA A 23 -0.97 -4.84 -2.31
CA ALA A 23 -0.66 -5.17 -0.92
C ALA A 23 0.00 -6.55 -0.79
N HIS A 24 -0.47 -7.53 -1.55
CA HIS A 24 0.09 -8.88 -1.57
C HIS A 24 1.43 -8.98 -2.32
N SER A 25 1.75 -8.02 -3.18
CA SER A 25 3.01 -8.00 -3.93
C SER A 25 4.23 -7.63 -3.07
N GLN A 26 4.02 -7.21 -1.81
CA GLN A 26 5.03 -6.59 -0.94
C GLN A 26 5.71 -5.37 -1.58
N ARG A 27 5.09 -4.81 -2.63
CA ARG A 27 5.40 -3.52 -3.20
C ARG A 27 4.35 -2.54 -2.70
N GLY A 28 4.73 -1.29 -2.59
CA GLY A 28 3.87 -0.25 -2.04
C GLY A 28 4.57 0.52 -0.93
N VAL A 29 4.17 1.77 -0.75
CA VAL A 29 4.60 2.58 0.38
C VAL A 29 3.57 2.36 1.49
N GLN A 30 4.05 1.91 2.66
CA GLN A 30 3.19 1.72 3.82
C GLN A 30 3.09 3.03 4.61
N ILE A 31 1.86 3.48 4.88
CA ILE A 31 1.58 4.69 5.65
C ILE A 31 0.73 4.32 6.86
N THR A 32 1.07 4.86 8.02
CA THR A 32 0.26 4.76 9.24
C THR A 32 -0.61 6.01 9.38
N LEU A 33 -1.89 5.80 9.65
CA LEU A 33 -2.88 6.86 9.82
C LEU A 33 -3.43 6.83 11.24
N ASP A 34 -3.53 7.99 11.87
CA ASP A 34 -4.38 8.18 13.03
C ASP A 34 -5.81 8.43 12.52
N LEU A 35 -6.74 7.56 12.91
CA LEU A 35 -8.12 7.59 12.46
C LEU A 35 -9.02 8.15 13.57
N PRO A 36 -10.03 8.98 13.23
CA PRO A 36 -10.94 9.54 14.22
C PRO A 36 -11.80 8.46 14.90
N ASN A 37 -12.10 7.37 14.18
CA ASN A 37 -12.73 6.16 14.71
C ASN A 37 -12.57 5.01 13.69
N GLY A 38 -12.97 3.79 14.09
CA GLY A 38 -12.94 2.60 13.23
C GLY A 38 -14.30 2.20 12.66
N ASN A 39 -15.34 3.02 12.83
CA ASN A 39 -16.70 2.64 12.43
C ASN A 39 -16.78 2.50 10.91
N ASN A 40 -17.40 1.41 10.47
CA ASN A 40 -17.54 1.06 9.05
C ASN A 40 -16.23 0.90 8.28
N LEU A 41 -15.06 0.93 8.92
CA LEU A 41 -13.79 0.65 8.25
C LEU A 41 -13.46 -0.84 8.35
N LYS A 42 -13.07 -1.42 7.22
CA LYS A 42 -12.63 -2.82 7.10
C LYS A 42 -11.38 -2.90 6.25
N ALA A 43 -10.37 -3.57 6.78
CA ALA A 43 -9.17 -3.90 6.04
C ALA A 43 -9.52 -4.67 4.74
N GLY A 44 -8.83 -4.35 3.65
CA GLY A 44 -8.99 -4.97 2.33
C GLY A 44 -10.24 -4.57 1.55
N GLN A 45 -11.15 -3.78 2.13
CA GLN A 45 -12.43 -3.42 1.49
C GLN A 45 -12.62 -1.93 1.25
N HIS A 46 -11.73 -1.10 1.81
CA HIS A 46 -11.86 0.36 1.73
C HIS A 46 -10.70 0.92 0.89
N PRO A 47 -10.95 1.22 -0.39
CA PRO A 47 -9.98 1.92 -1.21
C PRO A 47 -9.83 3.37 -0.71
N LEU A 48 -8.59 3.85 -0.65
CA LEU A 48 -8.32 5.26 -0.45
C LEU A 48 -8.42 5.97 -1.79
N MET A 49 -9.24 7.02 -1.81
CA MET A 49 -9.44 7.85 -2.99
C MET A 49 -8.74 9.20 -2.79
N TYR A 50 -7.98 9.64 -3.79
CA TYR A 50 -7.46 11.00 -3.89
C TYR A 50 -7.84 11.56 -5.25
N GLN A 51 -8.55 12.69 -5.26
CA GLN A 51 -8.99 13.35 -6.51
C GLN A 51 -9.76 12.42 -7.48
N GLY A 52 -10.49 11.44 -6.94
CA GLY A 52 -11.26 10.46 -7.73
C GLY A 52 -10.45 9.27 -8.25
N LEU A 53 -9.15 9.19 -7.94
CA LEU A 53 -8.30 8.04 -8.24
C LEU A 53 -8.10 7.19 -6.99
N GLU A 54 -8.17 5.87 -7.16
CA GLU A 54 -7.76 4.94 -6.11
C GLU A 54 -6.22 4.99 -5.99
N VAL A 55 -5.75 5.37 -4.81
CA VAL A 55 -4.30 5.50 -4.54
C VAL A 55 -3.75 4.39 -3.66
N GLY A 56 -4.62 3.62 -3.01
CA GLY A 56 -4.21 2.54 -2.13
C GLY A 56 -5.37 1.87 -1.42
N THR A 57 -5.06 0.93 -0.54
CA THR A 57 -6.08 0.17 0.20
C THR A 57 -5.73 0.12 1.68
N LEU A 58 -6.72 0.35 2.54
CA LEU A 58 -6.55 0.12 3.98
C LEU A 58 -6.26 -1.37 4.20
N THR A 59 -5.05 -1.71 4.60
CA THR A 59 -4.60 -3.10 4.78
C THR A 59 -4.74 -3.61 6.21
N LYS A 60 -4.80 -2.70 7.19
CA LYS A 60 -4.97 -3.06 8.61
C LYS A 60 -5.68 -1.96 9.38
N LEU A 61 -6.44 -2.36 10.38
CA LEU A 61 -7.07 -1.50 11.36
C LEU A 61 -6.67 -2.00 12.75
N ASN A 62 -6.27 -1.10 13.63
CA ASN A 62 -5.86 -1.43 14.99
C ASN A 62 -6.55 -0.51 16.00
N LEU A 63 -7.09 -1.10 17.06
CA LEU A 63 -7.63 -0.37 18.21
C LEU A 63 -6.56 -0.37 19.30
N GLN A 64 -6.12 0.81 19.71
CA GLN A 64 -5.14 1.01 20.75
C GLN A 64 -5.81 1.33 22.08
N ASP A 65 -5.01 1.30 23.15
CA ASP A 65 -5.46 1.70 24.49
C ASP A 65 -5.96 3.14 24.49
N GLY A 66 -6.98 3.41 25.32
CA GLY A 66 -7.64 4.73 25.37
C GLY A 66 -8.56 5.02 24.18
N GLY A 67 -8.86 4.02 23.35
CA GLY A 67 -9.83 4.15 22.25
C GLY A 67 -9.27 4.79 20.98
N LYS A 68 -7.95 5.00 20.90
CA LYS A 68 -7.30 5.50 19.69
C LYS A 68 -7.36 4.44 18.59
N VAL A 69 -7.71 4.85 17.37
CA VAL A 69 -7.77 3.96 16.21
C VAL A 69 -6.65 4.33 15.24
N THR A 70 -5.91 3.32 14.78
CA THR A 70 -4.88 3.49 13.75
C THR A 70 -5.09 2.56 12.57
N GLY A 71 -4.76 3.03 11.37
CA GLY A 71 -4.82 2.24 10.14
C GLY A 71 -3.44 2.11 9.50
N GLU A 72 -3.21 0.98 8.82
CA GLU A 72 -2.08 0.82 7.91
C GLU A 72 -2.60 0.77 6.47
N LEU A 73 -2.07 1.66 5.63
CA LEU A 73 -2.43 1.84 4.23
C LEU A 73 -1.26 1.43 3.34
N THR A 74 -1.54 0.71 2.26
CA THR A 74 -0.55 0.46 1.20
C THR A 74 -0.90 1.29 -0.03
N ILE A 75 0.04 2.14 -0.47
CA ILE A 75 -0.10 3.05 -1.63
C ILE A 75 0.70 2.56 -2.83
N ASP A 76 0.16 2.75 -4.04
CA ASP A 76 0.87 2.49 -5.29
C ASP A 76 2.13 3.38 -5.42
N PRO A 77 3.35 2.80 -5.52
CA PRO A 77 4.58 3.57 -5.68
C PRO A 77 4.58 4.46 -6.93
N LEU A 78 3.79 4.15 -7.95
CA LEU A 78 3.68 4.95 -9.17
C LEU A 78 2.90 6.25 -8.96
N LEU A 79 2.15 6.35 -7.86
CA LEU A 79 1.37 7.53 -7.47
C LEU A 79 2.01 8.32 -6.32
N SER A 80 3.12 7.81 -5.77
CA SER A 80 3.90 8.53 -4.75
C SER A 80 4.67 9.66 -5.44
N VAL A 81 4.15 10.89 -5.32
CA VAL A 81 4.79 12.13 -5.79
C VAL A 81 6.08 12.43 -5.05
#